data_AF-A0A285IXN4-F1
#
_entry.id   AF-A0A285IXN4-F1
#
_cell.length_a   1.000
_cell.length_b   1.000
_cell.length_c   1.000
_cell.angle_alpha   90.00
_cell.angle_beta   90.00
_cell.angle_gamma   90.00
#
_symmetry.space_group_name_H-M   'P 1'
#
loop_
_entity.id
_entity.type
_entity.pdbx_description
1 polymer ?
#
loop_
_entity_poly.entity_id
_entity_poly.type
_entity_poly.pdbx_seq_one_letter_code
_entity_poly.pdbx_strand_id
1 'polypeptide(L)'
;MDFGDARGAWEEASKHRLSDEQAERLAKLLDGGRVRDQAIRYTAEKWPDLPAGVGNGQVITRGDVFDIAAGPALDVFTASYVFGMGKVAYGRTRYDRIRKGAPGLAEDLERVREIGWCQGPVVAYAQLYGGQDYDHRRAAGVAPWSRIASYGPAFFTKFLYFAVPGALILDARLARRVARLTGDEYGYLKNGRPVAWTPYRYAVYLHWMRQSAAAVSRYSDTGVVSPELLELTLFGLSLDSLDAGPSEAEEDGDGEAAD
;
A
#
# COMPACT_ATOMS: atom_id res chain seq x y z
N MET A 1 -24.97 -4.94 3.13
CA MET A 1 -23.98 -6.01 3.42
C MET A 1 -23.20 -5.54 4.62
N ASP A 2 -23.15 -6.33 5.69
CA ASP A 2 -22.29 -6.05 6.84
C ASP A 2 -20.86 -6.45 6.46
N PHE A 3 -20.02 -5.45 6.16
CA PHE A 3 -18.65 -5.68 5.70
C PHE A 3 -17.73 -5.85 6.91
N GLY A 4 -17.92 -6.96 7.63
CA GLY A 4 -16.92 -7.63 8.47
C GLY A 4 -16.19 -6.78 9.51
N ASP A 5 -16.67 -6.86 10.76
CA ASP A 5 -15.90 -6.73 12.00
C ASP A 5 -14.75 -5.68 12.01
N ALA A 6 -15.07 -4.43 11.70
CA ALA A 6 -14.14 -3.31 11.84
C ALA A 6 -13.54 -3.23 13.26
N ARG A 7 -14.30 -3.71 14.26
CA ARG A 7 -13.85 -3.82 15.64
C ARG A 7 -12.76 -4.89 15.80
N GLY A 8 -12.99 -6.11 15.35
CA GLY A 8 -11.99 -7.18 15.39
C GLY A 8 -10.72 -6.84 14.63
N ALA A 9 -10.83 -6.18 13.48
CA ALA A 9 -9.67 -5.70 12.73
C ALA A 9 -8.84 -4.67 13.52
N TRP A 10 -9.50 -3.74 14.22
CA TRP A 10 -8.84 -2.77 15.09
C TRP A 10 -8.24 -3.41 16.35
N GLU A 11 -8.95 -4.37 16.96
CA GLU A 11 -8.48 -5.12 18.13
C GLU A 11 -7.24 -5.94 17.77
N GLU A 12 -7.21 -6.57 16.59
CA GLU A 12 -6.03 -7.28 16.09
C GLU A 12 -4.87 -6.30 15.82
N ALA A 13 -5.10 -5.20 15.10
CA ALA A 13 -4.06 -4.20 14.85
C ALA A 13 -3.46 -3.65 16.16
N SER A 14 -4.30 -3.46 17.19
CA SER A 14 -3.87 -2.93 18.50
C SER A 14 -2.92 -3.85 19.27
N LYS A 15 -2.92 -5.16 18.99
CA LYS A 15 -1.96 -6.11 19.57
C LYS A 15 -0.54 -5.91 19.06
N HIS A 16 -0.38 -5.23 17.93
CA HIS A 16 0.90 -5.03 17.25
C HIS A 16 1.30 -3.54 17.21
N ARG A 17 0.99 -2.78 18.27
CA ARG A 17 1.44 -1.40 18.39
C ARG A 17 2.97 -1.34 18.41
N LEU A 18 3.52 -0.34 17.73
CA LEU A 18 4.94 -0.03 17.82
C LEU A 18 5.30 0.28 19.28
N SER A 19 6.46 -0.21 19.73
CA SER A 19 7.09 0.31 20.94
C SER A 19 7.53 1.76 20.72
N ASP A 20 7.77 2.49 21.81
CA ASP A 20 8.30 3.85 21.74
C ASP A 20 9.65 3.90 21.01
N GLU A 21 10.54 2.93 21.26
CA GLU A 21 11.83 2.80 20.56
C GLU A 21 11.64 2.60 19.04
N GLN A 22 10.72 1.72 18.63
CA GLN A 22 10.41 1.51 17.22
C GLN A 22 9.82 2.77 16.57
N ALA A 23 8.93 3.47 17.28
CA ALA A 23 8.30 4.68 16.79
C ALA A 23 9.30 5.83 16.64
N GLU A 24 10.17 6.04 17.63
CA GLU A 24 11.25 7.04 17.59
C GLU A 24 12.24 6.76 16.46
N ARG A 25 12.64 5.49 16.31
CA ARG A 25 13.52 5.09 15.21
C ARG A 25 12.91 5.36 13.84
N LEU A 26 11.63 5.01 13.65
CA LEU A 26 10.94 5.30 12.40
C LEU A 26 10.81 6.81 12.18
N ALA A 27 10.63 7.62 13.23
CA ALA A 27 10.58 9.08 13.12
C ALA A 27 11.91 9.65 12.58
N LYS A 28 13.05 9.14 13.04
CA LYS A 28 14.39 9.51 12.55
C LYS A 28 14.62 9.12 11.08
N LEU A 29 13.91 8.10 10.60
CA LEU A 29 14.00 7.63 9.22
C LEU A 29 13.01 8.33 8.28
N LEU A 30 12.15 9.22 8.79
CA LEU A 30 11.27 10.03 7.94
C LEU A 30 12.13 11.01 7.15
N ASP A 31 12.29 10.75 5.86
CA ASP A 31 13.11 11.58 4.96
C ASP A 31 12.43 12.91 4.56
N GLY A 32 11.44 13.39 5.33
CA GLY A 32 10.58 14.52 4.93
C GLY A 32 9.96 14.35 3.54
N GLY A 33 9.93 13.12 3.03
CA GLY A 33 9.76 12.81 1.62
C GLY A 33 8.42 13.31 1.11
N ARG A 34 8.44 13.99 -0.04
CA ARG A 34 7.21 14.41 -0.71
C ARG A 34 6.54 13.16 -1.29
N VAL A 35 5.46 12.71 -0.67
CA VAL A 35 4.69 11.52 -1.09
C VAL A 35 4.49 11.50 -2.61
N ARG A 36 4.13 12.64 -3.19
CA ARG A 36 3.86 12.80 -4.62
C ARG A 36 5.08 12.59 -5.53
N ASP A 37 6.30 12.75 -5.03
CA ASP A 37 7.52 12.69 -5.84
C ASP A 37 8.01 11.27 -6.11
N GLN A 38 7.45 10.26 -5.44
CA GLN A 38 7.83 8.86 -5.71
C GLN A 38 7.63 8.57 -7.19
N ALA A 39 8.67 8.12 -7.88
CA ALA A 39 8.68 8.00 -9.33
C ALA A 39 9.16 6.63 -9.81
N ILE A 40 8.60 6.18 -10.92
CA ILE A 40 8.94 4.90 -11.55
C ILE A 40 9.18 5.13 -13.04
N ARG A 41 10.21 4.46 -13.59
CA ARG A 41 10.50 4.50 -15.02
C ARG A 41 9.61 3.54 -15.80
N TYR A 42 9.13 3.95 -16.96
CA TYR A 42 8.36 3.14 -17.89
C TYR A 42 8.76 3.43 -19.35
N THR A 43 8.20 2.67 -20.28
CA THR A 43 8.41 2.83 -21.73
C THR A 43 7.06 3.15 -22.36
N ALA A 44 6.85 4.38 -22.82
CA ALA A 44 5.56 4.85 -23.32
C ALA A 44 4.99 3.98 -24.45
N GLU A 45 5.84 3.49 -25.36
CA GLU A 45 5.42 2.65 -26.49
C GLU A 45 4.80 1.33 -26.04
N LYS A 46 5.14 0.85 -24.83
CA LYS A 46 4.54 -0.35 -24.23
C LYS A 46 3.19 -0.06 -23.57
N TRP A 47 2.80 1.20 -23.46
CA TRP A 47 1.61 1.66 -22.74
C TRP A 47 0.82 2.69 -23.55
N PRO A 48 0.37 2.36 -24.79
CA PRO A 48 -0.54 3.23 -25.56
C PRO A 48 -1.86 3.55 -24.87
N ASP A 49 -2.22 2.76 -23.86
CA ASP A 49 -3.44 2.92 -23.07
C ASP A 49 -3.28 3.91 -21.90
N LEU A 50 -2.06 4.37 -21.62
CA LEU A 50 -1.84 5.36 -20.57
C LEU A 50 -2.43 6.70 -21.04
N PRO A 51 -3.21 7.42 -20.20
CA PRO A 51 -3.80 8.69 -20.61
C PRO A 51 -2.74 9.69 -21.06
N ALA A 52 -3.08 10.49 -22.07
CA ALA A 52 -2.19 11.54 -22.55
C ALA A 52 -1.86 12.54 -21.43
N GLY A 53 -0.60 12.98 -21.36
CA GLY A 53 -0.15 13.92 -20.34
C GLY A 53 0.25 13.28 -19.01
N VAL A 54 0.17 11.96 -18.86
CA VAL A 54 0.66 11.26 -17.66
C VAL A 54 2.16 11.03 -17.74
N GLY A 55 2.89 11.67 -16.82
CA GLY A 55 4.34 11.63 -16.80
C GLY A 55 4.97 12.27 -18.04
N ASN A 56 6.25 11.98 -18.28
CA ASN A 56 7.02 12.57 -19.39
C ASN A 56 7.36 11.56 -20.50
N GLY A 57 6.62 10.46 -20.59
CA GLY A 57 6.90 9.34 -21.51
C GLY A 57 8.00 8.38 -21.05
N GLN A 58 8.73 8.70 -19.97
CA GLN A 58 9.77 7.85 -19.40
C GLN A 58 9.61 7.61 -17.91
N VAL A 59 9.00 8.55 -17.20
CA VAL A 59 8.82 8.54 -15.76
C VAL A 59 7.37 8.89 -15.46
N ILE A 60 6.78 8.14 -14.54
CA ILE A 60 5.50 8.45 -13.91
C ILE A 60 5.72 8.64 -12.41
N THR A 61 5.23 9.74 -11.87
CA THR A 61 5.27 10.05 -10.44
C THR A 61 3.97 9.64 -9.76
N ARG A 62 3.99 9.48 -8.43
CA ARG A 62 2.79 9.27 -7.62
C ARG A 62 1.84 10.46 -7.77
N GLY A 63 2.39 11.68 -7.89
CA GLY A 63 1.65 12.90 -8.18
C GLY A 63 0.88 12.84 -9.50
N ASP A 64 1.52 12.37 -10.57
CA ASP A 64 0.88 12.25 -11.89
C ASP A 64 -0.36 11.35 -11.82
N VAL A 65 -0.29 10.25 -11.05
CA VAL A 65 -1.42 9.33 -10.87
C VAL A 65 -2.53 9.97 -10.02
N PHE A 66 -2.19 10.80 -9.04
CA PHE A 66 -3.19 11.57 -8.30
C PHE A 66 -3.89 12.61 -9.17
N ASP A 67 -3.18 13.25 -10.11
CA ASP A 67 -3.75 14.30 -10.95
C ASP A 67 -4.80 13.73 -11.92
N ILE A 68 -4.66 12.48 -12.34
CA ILE A 68 -5.69 11.79 -13.12
C ILE A 68 -6.78 11.13 -12.28
N ALA A 69 -6.66 11.09 -10.94
CA ALA A 69 -7.61 10.39 -10.08
C ALA A 69 -9.05 10.94 -10.19
N ALA A 70 -9.17 12.19 -10.62
CA ALA A 70 -10.44 12.86 -10.92
C ALA A 70 -11.09 12.41 -12.25
N GLY A 71 -10.35 11.72 -13.12
CA GLY A 71 -10.82 11.24 -14.42
C GLY A 71 -11.55 9.88 -14.36
N PRO A 72 -11.68 9.19 -15.50
CA PRO A 72 -12.25 7.83 -15.56
C PRO A 72 -11.48 6.82 -14.69
N ALA A 73 -12.18 5.92 -14.00
CA ALA A 73 -11.53 4.91 -13.15
C ALA A 73 -10.59 3.98 -13.94
N LEU A 74 -10.86 3.74 -15.23
CA LEU A 74 -9.99 2.96 -16.10
C LEU A 74 -8.61 3.63 -16.33
N ASP A 75 -8.58 4.95 -16.36
CA ASP A 75 -7.35 5.75 -16.52
C ASP A 75 -6.50 5.63 -15.24
N VAL A 76 -7.15 5.76 -14.07
CA VAL A 76 -6.53 5.54 -12.76
C VAL A 76 -6.00 4.12 -12.63
N PHE A 77 -6.78 3.12 -13.06
CA PHE A 77 -6.34 1.73 -13.10
C PHE A 77 -5.08 1.57 -13.96
N THR A 78 -5.06 2.14 -15.16
CA THR A 78 -3.91 2.00 -16.07
C THR A 78 -2.67 2.68 -15.49
N ALA A 79 -2.76 3.92 -15.03
CA ALA A 79 -1.62 4.63 -14.48
C ALA A 79 -1.13 4.02 -13.15
N SER A 80 -2.04 3.59 -12.26
CA SER A 80 -1.66 2.90 -11.03
C SER A 80 -1.02 1.53 -11.30
N TYR A 81 -1.41 0.87 -12.40
CA TYR A 81 -0.75 -0.36 -12.85
C TYR A 81 0.68 -0.07 -13.30
N VAL A 82 0.88 0.96 -14.14
CA VAL A 82 2.20 1.38 -14.63
C VAL A 82 3.10 1.81 -13.48
N PHE A 83 2.59 2.65 -12.58
CA PHE A 83 3.27 3.05 -11.34
C PHE A 83 3.62 1.84 -10.47
N GLY A 84 2.74 0.84 -10.42
CA GLY A 84 2.96 -0.38 -9.66
C GLY A 84 4.03 -1.34 -10.23
N MET A 85 4.56 -1.06 -11.43
CA MET A 85 5.55 -1.93 -12.06
C MET A 85 6.93 -1.75 -11.45
N GLY A 86 7.30 -2.64 -10.53
CA GLY A 86 8.69 -2.83 -10.12
C GLY A 86 9.54 -3.59 -11.16
N LYS A 87 10.86 -3.67 -10.93
CA LYS A 87 11.82 -4.42 -11.76
C LYS A 87 11.51 -5.92 -11.93
N VAL A 88 10.72 -6.49 -11.01
CA VAL A 88 10.34 -7.92 -10.94
C VAL A 88 8.81 -8.08 -11.04
N ALA A 89 8.08 -6.99 -11.29
CA ALA A 89 6.62 -7.00 -11.26
C ALA A 89 6.02 -7.41 -12.60
N TYR A 90 4.76 -7.86 -12.51
CA TYR A 90 3.94 -8.28 -13.63
C TYR A 90 3.77 -7.15 -14.66
N GLY A 91 4.29 -7.37 -15.87
CA GLY A 91 4.30 -6.37 -16.93
C GLY A 91 3.04 -6.37 -17.81
N ARG A 92 3.18 -5.73 -18.97
CA ARG A 92 2.15 -5.52 -19.99
C ARG A 92 1.26 -6.75 -20.27
N THR A 93 1.85 -7.94 -20.37
CA THR A 93 1.12 -9.20 -20.63
C THR A 93 0.01 -9.49 -19.61
N ARG A 94 0.22 -9.18 -18.32
CA ARG A 94 -0.81 -9.40 -17.30
C ARG A 94 -1.88 -8.31 -17.36
N TYR A 95 -1.50 -7.06 -17.62
CA TYR A 95 -2.44 -5.99 -17.88
C TYR A 95 -3.39 -6.34 -19.04
N ASP A 96 -2.84 -6.80 -20.17
CA ASP A 96 -3.64 -7.22 -21.33
C ASP A 96 -4.58 -8.39 -20.98
N ARG A 97 -4.09 -9.35 -20.18
CA ARG A 97 -4.92 -10.47 -19.70
C ARG A 97 -6.07 -10.00 -18.81
N ILE A 98 -5.82 -9.04 -17.93
CA ILE A 98 -6.85 -8.43 -17.08
C ILE A 98 -7.91 -7.76 -17.95
N ARG A 99 -7.50 -6.90 -18.89
CA ARG A 99 -8.42 -6.19 -19.79
C ARG A 99 -9.23 -7.14 -20.67
N LYS A 100 -8.57 -8.13 -21.28
CA LYS A 100 -9.25 -9.14 -22.10
C LYS A 100 -10.21 -10.01 -21.29
N GLY A 101 -9.88 -10.27 -20.02
CA GLY A 101 -10.67 -11.10 -19.11
C GLY A 101 -11.84 -10.38 -18.43
N ALA A 102 -12.00 -9.06 -18.62
CA ALA A 102 -13.06 -8.28 -18.01
C ALA A 102 -13.65 -7.28 -19.03
N PRO A 103 -14.62 -7.70 -19.86
CA PRO A 103 -15.28 -6.82 -20.82
C PRO A 103 -15.97 -5.59 -20.19
N GLY A 104 -16.44 -5.70 -18.94
CA GLY A 104 -17.03 -4.61 -18.16
C GLY A 104 -16.06 -3.96 -17.16
N LEU A 105 -14.75 -3.99 -17.45
CA LEU A 105 -13.72 -3.52 -16.52
C LEU A 105 -13.93 -2.06 -16.10
N ALA A 106 -14.32 -1.18 -17.03
CA ALA A 106 -14.51 0.24 -16.72
C ALA A 106 -15.65 0.43 -15.71
N GLU A 107 -16.79 -0.20 -15.96
CA GLU A 107 -17.98 -0.14 -15.10
C GLU A 107 -17.71 -0.78 -13.72
N ASP A 108 -16.96 -1.88 -13.69
CA ASP A 108 -16.56 -2.54 -12.44
C ASP A 108 -15.64 -1.64 -11.60
N LEU A 109 -14.66 -0.98 -12.22
CA LEU A 109 -13.75 -0.06 -11.52
C LEU A 109 -14.48 1.19 -11.02
N GLU A 110 -15.42 1.73 -11.81
CA GLU A 110 -16.26 2.86 -11.39
C GLU A 110 -17.11 2.49 -10.18
N ARG A 111 -17.80 1.34 -10.23
CA ARG A 111 -18.59 0.85 -9.10
C ARG A 111 -17.74 0.67 -7.85
N VAL A 112 -16.53 0.12 -7.99
CA VAL A 112 -15.60 -0.06 -6.87
C VAL A 112 -15.20 1.29 -6.27
N ARG A 113 -14.90 2.28 -7.12
CA ARG A 113 -14.58 3.65 -6.71
C ARG A 113 -15.75 4.26 -5.94
N GLU A 114 -16.95 4.28 -6.51
CA GLU A 114 -18.17 4.80 -5.88
C GLU A 114 -18.44 4.15 -4.52
N ILE A 115 -18.37 2.82 -4.46
CA ILE A 115 -18.52 2.08 -3.20
C ILE A 115 -17.45 2.49 -2.20
N GLY A 116 -16.20 2.64 -2.63
CA GLY A 116 -15.10 3.06 -1.78
C GLY A 116 -15.26 4.45 -1.20
N TRP A 117 -15.75 5.40 -2.00
CA TRP A 117 -16.05 6.75 -1.53
C TRP A 117 -17.17 6.77 -0.49
N CYS A 118 -18.21 5.95 -0.69
CA CYS A 118 -19.37 5.92 0.21
C CYS A 118 -19.15 5.07 1.47
N GLN A 119 -18.39 3.99 1.37
CA GLN A 119 -18.32 2.94 2.41
C GLN A 119 -16.88 2.64 2.87
N GLY A 120 -15.89 3.27 2.26
CA GLY A 120 -14.48 3.15 2.62
C GLY A 120 -13.71 2.07 1.87
N PRO A 121 -12.38 2.07 2.04
CA PRO A 121 -11.45 1.29 1.22
C PRO A 121 -11.56 -0.23 1.43
N VAL A 122 -11.96 -0.69 2.61
CA VAL A 122 -12.11 -2.13 2.91
C VAL A 122 -13.29 -2.73 2.13
N VAL A 123 -14.37 -1.97 1.98
CA VAL A 123 -15.55 -2.40 1.22
C VAL A 123 -15.24 -2.45 -0.27
N ALA A 124 -14.56 -1.43 -0.80
CA ALA A 124 -14.08 -1.42 -2.18
C ALA A 124 -13.08 -2.56 -2.46
N TYR A 125 -12.22 -2.88 -1.49
CA TYR A 125 -11.35 -4.05 -1.57
C TYR A 125 -12.15 -5.35 -1.66
N ALA A 126 -13.17 -5.54 -0.81
CA ALA A 126 -14.02 -6.73 -0.84
C ALA A 126 -14.72 -6.91 -2.21
N GLN A 127 -15.07 -5.81 -2.87
CA GLN A 127 -15.61 -5.82 -4.24
C GLN A 127 -14.64 -6.44 -5.25
N LEU A 128 -13.39 -6.00 -5.25
CA LEU A 128 -12.36 -6.52 -6.15
C LEU A 128 -11.90 -7.94 -5.76
N TYR A 129 -11.98 -8.27 -4.48
CA TYR A 129 -11.63 -9.59 -3.95
C TYR A 129 -12.67 -10.67 -4.28
N GLY A 130 -13.95 -10.29 -4.37
CA GLY A 130 -15.08 -11.18 -4.62
C GLY A 130 -15.73 -11.74 -3.35
N GLY A 131 -15.67 -11.02 -2.24
CA GLY A 131 -16.19 -11.46 -0.94
C GLY A 131 -15.24 -11.13 0.21
N GLN A 132 -15.49 -11.74 1.38
CA GLN A 132 -14.69 -11.54 2.61
C GLN A 132 -13.66 -12.64 2.86
N ASP A 133 -13.95 -13.85 2.37
CA ASP A 133 -13.19 -15.06 2.68
C ASP A 133 -12.48 -15.57 1.42
N TYR A 134 -11.25 -16.05 1.59
CA TYR A 134 -10.48 -16.68 0.52
C TYR A 134 -11.16 -17.92 -0.03
N ASP A 135 -11.70 -18.78 0.83
CA ASP A 135 -12.28 -20.07 0.43
C ASP A 135 -13.66 -19.92 -0.21
N HIS A 136 -14.36 -18.81 0.10
CA HIS A 136 -15.72 -18.56 -0.35
C HIS A 136 -15.86 -17.37 -1.32
N ARG A 137 -14.75 -16.84 -1.85
CA ARG A 137 -14.80 -15.75 -2.83
C ARG A 137 -15.49 -16.18 -4.13
N ARG A 138 -16.39 -15.35 -4.64
CA ARG A 138 -17.10 -15.57 -5.90
C ARG A 138 -16.17 -15.52 -7.10
N ALA A 139 -16.51 -16.21 -8.18
CA ALA A 139 -15.76 -16.19 -9.43
C ALA A 139 -15.70 -14.78 -10.05
N ALA A 140 -14.73 -14.54 -10.93
CA ALA A 140 -14.62 -13.27 -11.64
C ALA A 140 -15.85 -13.04 -12.54
N GLY A 141 -16.30 -11.79 -12.66
CA GLY A 141 -17.48 -11.41 -13.45
C GLY A 141 -18.84 -11.84 -12.88
N VAL A 142 -18.87 -12.32 -11.62
CA VAL A 142 -20.11 -12.75 -10.97
C VAL A 142 -20.61 -11.66 -10.01
N ALA A 143 -21.76 -11.06 -10.37
CA ALA A 143 -22.47 -10.11 -9.54
C ALA A 143 -22.82 -10.70 -8.15
N PRO A 144 -22.90 -9.88 -7.08
CA PRO A 144 -22.78 -8.42 -7.07
C PRO A 144 -21.33 -7.92 -7.02
N TRP A 145 -20.34 -8.80 -7.14
CA TRP A 145 -18.93 -8.45 -6.95
C TRP A 145 -18.29 -7.96 -8.25
N SER A 146 -17.30 -7.08 -8.10
CA SER A 146 -16.50 -6.54 -9.20
C SER A 146 -15.16 -7.28 -9.31
N ARG A 147 -15.17 -8.61 -9.06
CA ARG A 147 -13.96 -9.42 -9.07
C ARG A 147 -13.47 -9.59 -10.51
N ILE A 148 -12.20 -9.24 -10.73
CA ILE A 148 -11.56 -9.28 -12.05
C ILE A 148 -10.54 -10.41 -12.11
N ALA A 149 -10.61 -11.23 -13.17
CA ALA A 149 -9.69 -12.34 -13.35
C ALA A 149 -8.23 -11.84 -13.48
N SER A 150 -7.30 -12.55 -12.86
CA SER A 150 -5.86 -12.20 -12.84
C SER A 150 -5.51 -10.86 -12.18
N TYR A 151 -6.46 -10.11 -11.64
CA TYR A 151 -6.21 -8.87 -10.90
C TYR A 151 -6.05 -9.17 -9.41
N GLY A 152 -4.79 -9.15 -8.96
CA GLY A 152 -4.41 -9.64 -7.64
C GLY A 152 -4.29 -8.52 -6.58
N PRO A 153 -4.18 -8.90 -5.30
CA PRO A 153 -4.25 -7.94 -4.21
C PRO A 153 -3.26 -6.78 -4.20
N ALA A 154 -2.00 -7.05 -4.55
CA ALA A 154 -0.99 -6.00 -4.62
C ALA A 154 -1.31 -4.89 -5.63
N PHE A 155 -2.14 -5.18 -6.65
CA PHE A 155 -2.50 -4.22 -7.68
C PHE A 155 -3.85 -3.54 -7.42
N PHE A 156 -4.83 -4.24 -6.80
CA PHE A 156 -6.03 -3.52 -6.39
C PHE A 156 -5.74 -2.45 -5.35
N THR A 157 -4.75 -2.64 -4.45
CA THR A 157 -4.49 -1.65 -3.40
C THR A 157 -3.85 -0.40 -3.99
N LYS A 158 -3.12 -0.56 -5.10
CA LYS A 158 -2.60 0.57 -5.88
C LYS A 158 -3.72 1.35 -6.54
N PHE A 159 -4.68 0.67 -7.19
CA PHE A 159 -5.85 1.36 -7.74
C PHE A 159 -6.64 2.07 -6.64
N LEU A 160 -6.95 1.37 -5.55
CA LEU A 160 -7.70 1.93 -4.42
C LEU A 160 -6.98 3.11 -3.78
N TYR A 161 -5.65 3.06 -3.64
CA TYR A 161 -4.85 4.15 -3.08
C TYR A 161 -5.09 5.49 -3.80
N PHE A 162 -5.20 5.44 -5.13
CA PHE A 162 -5.46 6.65 -5.92
C PHE A 162 -6.95 6.96 -6.07
N ALA A 163 -7.80 5.92 -6.09
CA ALA A 163 -9.22 6.07 -6.40
C ALA A 163 -10.12 6.28 -5.17
N VAL A 164 -9.68 5.89 -3.97
CA VAL A 164 -10.51 5.81 -2.76
C VAL A 164 -9.82 6.46 -1.55
N PRO A 165 -10.41 7.49 -0.93
CA PRO A 165 -9.85 8.13 0.25
C PRO A 165 -9.54 7.14 1.38
N GLY A 166 -8.37 7.30 2.00
CA GLY A 166 -7.92 6.52 3.15
C GLY A 166 -7.48 5.07 2.84
N ALA A 167 -7.45 4.67 1.57
CA ALA A 167 -6.73 3.47 1.13
C ALA A 167 -5.21 3.67 1.24
N LEU A 168 -4.46 2.58 1.42
CA LEU A 168 -2.99 2.56 1.43
C LEU A 168 -2.50 1.37 0.59
N ILE A 169 -1.31 1.47 0.03
CA ILE A 169 -0.75 0.40 -0.79
C ILE A 169 -0.31 -0.76 0.11
N LEU A 170 -0.83 -1.96 -0.11
CA LEU A 170 -0.29 -3.18 0.47
C LEU A 170 0.28 -4.05 -0.64
N ASP A 171 1.60 -4.23 -0.63
CA ASP A 171 2.30 -5.16 -1.50
C ASP A 171 3.31 -6.03 -0.73
N ALA A 172 4.00 -6.93 -1.44
CA ALA A 172 4.87 -7.90 -0.80
C ALA A 172 6.11 -7.26 -0.16
N ARG A 173 6.48 -6.04 -0.54
CA ARG A 173 7.57 -5.31 0.11
C ARG A 173 7.08 -4.75 1.43
N LEU A 174 5.96 -4.03 1.40
CA LEU A 174 5.37 -3.43 2.60
C LEU A 174 4.94 -4.50 3.60
N ALA A 175 4.25 -5.54 3.16
CA ALA A 175 3.82 -6.64 4.03
C ALA A 175 5.01 -7.27 4.77
N ARG A 176 6.19 -7.43 4.13
CA ARG A 176 7.40 -7.94 4.81
C ARG A 176 7.94 -7.00 5.89
N ARG A 177 7.89 -5.69 5.64
CA ARG A 177 8.39 -4.69 6.58
C ARG A 177 7.46 -4.55 7.78
N VAL A 178 6.15 -4.57 7.53
CA VAL A 178 5.16 -4.62 8.61
C VAL A 178 5.35 -5.89 9.43
N ALA A 179 5.43 -7.07 8.80
CA ALA A 179 5.70 -8.33 9.49
C ALA A 179 6.95 -8.27 10.39
N ARG A 180 8.02 -7.64 9.91
CA ARG A 180 9.26 -7.46 10.68
C ARG A 180 9.05 -6.60 11.92
N LEU A 181 8.27 -5.54 11.82
CA LEU A 181 7.97 -4.61 12.93
C LEU A 181 6.98 -5.19 13.94
N THR A 182 6.01 -5.99 13.48
CA THR A 182 4.90 -6.50 14.30
C THR A 182 5.14 -7.86 14.93
N GLY A 183 6.20 -8.57 14.50
CA GLY A 183 6.33 -10.01 14.71
C GLY A 183 5.51 -10.83 13.69
N ASP A 184 5.87 -12.10 13.55
CA ASP A 184 5.52 -13.11 12.51
C ASP A 184 4.02 -13.40 12.22
N GLU A 185 3.10 -12.45 12.41
CA GLU A 185 1.65 -12.68 12.26
C GLU A 185 0.97 -11.74 11.26
N TYR A 186 1.73 -10.84 10.64
CA TYR A 186 1.20 -9.79 9.80
C TYR A 186 1.49 -10.02 8.32
N GLY A 187 0.55 -10.65 7.61
CA GLY A 187 0.67 -10.78 6.16
C GLY A 187 1.61 -11.90 5.68
N TYR A 188 2.37 -12.55 6.57
CA TYR A 188 3.27 -13.67 6.29
C TYR A 188 3.13 -14.81 7.30
N LEU A 189 3.25 -16.03 6.81
CA LEU A 189 3.42 -17.26 7.59
C LEU A 189 4.90 -17.37 7.99
N LYS A 190 5.17 -18.09 9.10
CA LYS A 190 6.54 -18.39 9.61
C LYS A 190 7.47 -19.02 8.57
N ASN A 191 6.93 -19.64 7.51
CA ASN A 191 7.70 -20.21 6.40
C ASN A 191 8.02 -19.19 5.28
N GLY A 192 7.82 -17.90 5.52
CA GLY A 192 8.08 -16.82 4.56
C GLY A 192 7.06 -16.69 3.44
N ARG A 193 5.94 -17.45 3.48
CA ARG A 193 4.87 -17.32 2.49
C ARG A 193 3.88 -16.24 2.91
N PRO A 194 3.39 -15.39 1.99
CA PRO A 194 2.34 -14.44 2.33
C PRO A 194 1.05 -15.18 2.70
N VAL A 195 0.35 -14.72 3.74
CA VAL A 195 -1.03 -15.16 3.99
C VAL A 195 -1.95 -14.62 2.88
N ALA A 196 -3.14 -15.19 2.75
CA ALA A 196 -4.17 -14.59 1.91
C ALA A 196 -4.47 -13.17 2.41
N TRP A 197 -4.24 -12.16 1.58
CA TRP A 197 -4.64 -10.79 1.88
C TRP A 197 -6.15 -10.67 1.64
N THR A 198 -6.93 -11.12 2.62
CA THR A 198 -8.38 -10.94 2.67
C THR A 198 -8.72 -9.47 2.97
N PRO A 199 -9.98 -9.02 2.76
CA PRO A 199 -10.39 -7.68 3.17
C PRO A 199 -10.18 -7.45 4.68
N TYR A 200 -10.38 -8.47 5.52
CA TYR A 200 -10.05 -8.41 6.95
C TYR A 200 -8.58 -8.06 7.18
N ARG A 201 -7.64 -8.77 6.55
CA ARG A 201 -6.20 -8.49 6.71
C ARG A 201 -5.80 -7.13 6.16
N TYR A 202 -6.48 -6.66 5.11
CA TYR A 202 -6.30 -5.29 4.64
C TYR A 202 -6.83 -4.25 5.64
N ALA A 203 -7.99 -4.50 6.27
CA ALA A 203 -8.53 -3.64 7.32
C ALA A 203 -7.57 -3.54 8.52
N VAL A 204 -7.07 -4.69 8.98
CA VAL A 204 -6.05 -4.78 10.03
C VAL A 204 -4.86 -3.90 9.64
N TYR A 205 -4.31 -4.08 8.42
CA TYR A 205 -3.21 -3.28 7.88
C TYR A 205 -3.48 -1.77 7.92
N LEU A 206 -4.65 -1.32 7.47
CA LEU A 206 -5.00 0.10 7.50
C LEU A 206 -5.08 0.65 8.94
N HIS A 207 -5.64 -0.12 9.88
CA HIS A 207 -5.66 0.29 11.28
C HIS A 207 -4.25 0.38 11.87
N TRP A 208 -3.39 -0.60 11.57
CA TRP A 208 -2.00 -0.59 12.01
C TRP A 208 -1.23 0.61 11.45
N MET A 209 -1.34 0.90 10.14
CA MET A 209 -0.68 2.06 9.55
C MET A 209 -1.09 3.37 10.22
N ARG A 210 -2.39 3.54 10.53
CA ARG A 210 -2.91 4.75 11.17
C ARG A 210 -2.42 4.91 12.61
N GLN A 211 -2.51 3.86 13.42
CA GLN A 211 -2.02 3.94 14.81
C GLN A 211 -0.50 4.11 14.86
N SER A 212 0.25 3.48 13.93
CA SER A 212 1.70 3.59 13.85
C SER A 212 2.12 4.98 13.44
N ALA A 213 1.46 5.58 12.44
CA ALA A 213 1.72 6.97 12.06
C ALA A 213 1.47 7.95 13.22
N ALA A 214 0.40 7.73 14.00
CA ALA A 214 0.12 8.50 15.20
C ALA A 214 1.17 8.31 16.31
N ALA A 215 1.72 7.11 16.47
CA ALA A 215 2.81 6.84 17.41
C ALA A 215 4.11 7.54 16.98
N VAL A 216 4.49 7.39 15.71
CA VAL A 216 5.69 8.03 15.12
C VAL A 216 5.59 9.55 15.18
N SER A 217 4.39 10.12 15.02
CA SER A 217 4.16 11.58 15.14
C SER A 217 4.61 12.17 16.47
N ARG A 218 4.64 11.38 17.56
CA ARG A 218 5.06 11.86 18.89
C ARG A 218 6.56 12.16 18.97
N TYR A 219 7.33 11.57 18.06
CA TYR A 219 8.80 11.64 18.02
C TYR A 219 9.32 12.36 16.77
N SER A 220 8.42 12.89 15.94
CA SER A 220 8.78 13.53 14.68
C SER A 220 8.96 15.03 14.85
N ASP A 221 10.15 15.53 14.53
CA ASP A 221 10.45 16.98 14.51
C ASP A 221 9.68 17.72 13.40
N THR A 222 9.16 16.99 12.42
CA THR A 222 8.40 17.55 11.29
C THR A 222 6.89 17.66 11.57
N GLY A 223 6.45 17.23 12.77
CA GLY A 223 5.06 17.28 13.20
C GLY A 223 4.27 16.02 12.88
N VAL A 224 2.97 16.19 12.58
CA VAL A 224 2.03 15.07 12.39
C VAL A 224 2.41 14.26 11.15
N VAL A 225 2.68 12.98 11.36
CA VAL A 225 3.04 12.01 10.34
C VAL A 225 1.78 11.37 9.78
N SER A 226 1.59 11.48 8.48
CA SER A 226 0.46 10.82 7.80
C SER A 226 0.75 9.33 7.56
N PRO A 227 -0.27 8.47 7.46
CA PRO A 227 -0.09 7.07 7.09
C PRO A 227 0.62 6.87 5.74
N GLU A 228 0.41 7.78 4.78
CA GLU A 228 1.06 7.76 3.46
C GLU A 228 2.55 8.08 3.55
N LEU A 229 2.94 9.00 4.41
CA LEU A 229 4.35 9.30 4.66
C LEU A 229 5.05 8.12 5.33
N LEU A 230 4.38 7.48 6.29
CA LEU A 230 4.88 6.24 6.90
C LEU A 230 4.98 5.10 5.86
N GLU A 231 3.98 4.94 5.00
CA GLU A 231 3.98 3.95 3.90
C GLU A 231 5.19 4.16 2.99
N LEU A 232 5.41 5.40 2.54
CA LEU A 232 6.52 5.76 1.67
C LEU A 232 7.87 5.45 2.34
N THR A 233 8.01 5.83 3.61
CA THR A 233 9.21 5.60 4.41
C THR A 233 9.51 4.11 4.47
N LEU A 234 8.55 3.30 4.92
CA LEU A 234 8.71 1.84 4.98
C LEU A 234 9.07 1.27 3.61
N PHE A 235 8.43 1.72 2.53
CA PHE A 235 8.72 1.24 1.18
C PHE A 235 10.19 1.46 0.76
N GLY A 236 10.79 2.59 1.18
CA GLY A 236 12.18 2.95 0.88
C GLY A 236 13.23 2.20 1.70
N LEU A 237 12.88 1.75 2.90
CA LEU A 237 13.84 1.08 3.81
C LEU A 237 14.29 -0.29 3.30
N SER A 238 15.53 -0.66 3.59
CA SER A 238 15.98 -2.05 3.56
C SER A 238 15.48 -2.80 4.81
N LEU A 239 15.55 -4.13 4.81
CA LEU A 239 15.23 -4.89 6.03
C LEU A 239 16.28 -4.66 7.12
N ASP A 240 17.55 -4.53 6.74
CA ASP A 240 18.65 -4.26 7.68
C ASP A 240 18.47 -2.90 8.38
N SER A 241 17.93 -1.91 7.66
CA SER A 241 17.55 -0.61 8.21
C SER A 241 16.42 -0.67 9.24
N LEU A 242 15.73 -1.81 9.39
CA LEU A 242 14.76 -2.08 10.45
C LEU A 242 15.36 -2.88 11.62
N ASP A 243 16.57 -3.43 11.47
CA ASP A 243 17.24 -4.27 12.48
C ASP A 243 18.40 -3.56 13.19
N ALA A 244 19.06 -2.59 12.55
CA ALA A 244 20.11 -1.78 13.19
C ALA A 244 19.61 -1.09 14.49
N GLY A 245 20.05 -1.57 15.66
CA GLY A 245 19.82 -0.87 16.94
C GLY A 245 20.36 0.56 16.91
N PRO A 246 20.09 1.40 17.93
CA PRO A 246 20.81 2.66 18.05
C PRO A 246 22.30 2.36 17.92
N SER A 247 22.97 2.97 16.93
CA SER A 247 24.43 2.92 16.93
C SER A 247 24.83 3.48 18.27
N GLU A 248 25.54 2.70 19.08
CA GLU A 248 26.30 3.25 20.19
C GLU A 248 27.06 4.42 19.59
N ALA A 249 26.63 5.64 19.95
CA ALA A 249 27.44 6.81 19.66
C ALA A 249 28.80 6.48 20.24
N GLU A 250 29.84 6.55 19.42
CA GLU A 250 31.20 6.58 19.92
C GLU A 250 31.24 7.70 20.97
N GLU A 251 31.12 7.31 22.25
CA GLU A 251 31.60 8.09 23.37
C GLU A 251 33.11 8.16 23.17
N ASP A 252 33.54 9.06 22.28
CA ASP A 252 34.91 9.54 22.29
C ASP A 252 35.10 10.24 23.62
N GLY A 253 35.75 9.48 24.50
CA GLY A 253 35.89 9.76 25.90
C GLY A 253 36.58 11.08 26.18
N ASP A 254 36.24 11.57 27.37
CA ASP A 254 36.96 12.56 28.14
C ASP A 254 38.48 12.49 27.91
N GLY A 255 38.97 13.48 27.15
CA GLY A 255 40.36 13.89 27.16
C GLY A 255 40.66 14.59 28.49
N GLU A 256 41.02 13.77 29.46
CA GLU A 256 41.61 14.08 30.75
C GLU A 256 42.62 15.23 30.69
N ALA A 257 42.44 16.20 31.59
CA ALA A 257 43.43 17.21 31.90
C ALA A 257 44.55 16.62 32.78
N ALA A 258 45.81 16.73 32.36
CA ALA A 258 46.96 16.79 33.28
C ALA A 258 48.23 17.31 32.57
N ASP A 259 48.86 18.27 33.24
CA ASP A 259 50.19 18.91 33.11
C ASP A 259 50.60 19.70 31.85
#